data_AF-A0A4R0D6Z6-F1
#
_entry.id   AF-A0A4R0D6Z6-F1
#
_cell.length_a   1.000
_cell.length_b   1.000
_cell.length_c   1.000
_cell.angle_alpha   90.00
_cell.angle_beta   90.00
_cell.angle_gamma   90.00
#
_symmetry.space_group_name_H-M   'P 1'
#
loop_
_entity.id
_entity.type
_entity.pdbx_description
1 polymer ?
#
loop_
_entity_poly.entity_id
_entity_poly.type
_entity_poly.pdbx_seq_one_letter_code
_entity_poly.pdbx_strand_id
1 'polypeptide(L)'
;MNHAFFLAFDAYDNPMQLSKVGNWVITFLSPKDQESQIQLAITNVLPRQISAHLQPRRIVIQQSTDAQLWQILQIECFDSQTNQELSFQPDDDIGQAVIQKIIQEFDKYDVNIQLVEDQTV
;
A
#
# COMPACT_ATOMS: atom_id res chain seq x y z
N MET A 1 1.47 11.65 18.48
CA MET A 1 2.56 10.66 18.33
C MET A 1 2.55 10.28 16.86
N ASN A 2 3.68 10.36 16.15
CA ASN A 2 3.72 9.94 14.76
C ASN A 2 3.88 8.41 14.75
N HIS A 3 2.84 7.70 14.36
CA HIS A 3 2.88 6.26 14.18
C HIS A 3 3.28 5.98 12.73
N ALA A 4 4.34 5.20 12.53
CA ALA A 4 4.72 4.76 11.20
C ALA A 4 4.18 3.34 10.97
N PHE A 5 3.48 3.14 9.86
CA PHE A 5 2.93 1.83 9.49
C PHE A 5 3.73 1.25 8.33
N PHE A 6 3.95 -0.06 8.38
CA PHE A 6 4.75 -0.79 7.42
C PHE A 6 4.00 -2.03 6.92
N LEU A 7 4.17 -2.33 5.64
CA LEU A 7 3.89 -3.65 5.09
C LEU A 7 5.16 -4.49 5.21
N ALA A 8 5.10 -5.53 6.04
CA ALA A 8 6.15 -6.54 6.16
C ALA A 8 5.86 -7.67 5.17
N PHE A 9 6.71 -7.78 4.15
CA PHE A 9 6.64 -8.84 3.14
C PHE A 9 7.52 -10.04 3.56
N ASP A 10 7.10 -11.24 3.19
CA ASP A 10 7.96 -12.41 3.28
C ASP A 10 9.22 -12.23 2.42
N ALA A 11 10.31 -12.91 2.81
CA ALA A 11 11.63 -12.75 2.17
C ALA A 11 11.63 -13.08 0.67
N TYR A 12 10.67 -13.91 0.22
CA TYR A 12 10.50 -14.31 -1.17
C TYR A 12 9.53 -13.40 -1.95
N ASP A 13 8.79 -12.53 -1.24
CA ASP A 13 7.73 -11.67 -1.78
C ASP A 13 8.16 -10.21 -1.86
N ASN A 14 9.43 -9.96 -2.15
CA ASN A 14 9.93 -8.58 -2.26
C ASN A 14 9.08 -7.81 -3.30
N PRO A 15 8.44 -6.69 -2.92
CA PRO A 15 7.47 -6.01 -3.79
C PRO A 15 8.12 -5.40 -5.03
N MET A 16 9.44 -5.24 -5.07
CA MET A 16 10.16 -4.82 -6.29
C MET A 16 10.20 -5.89 -7.38
N GLN A 17 9.96 -7.15 -7.02
CA GLN A 17 9.94 -8.30 -7.92
C GLN A 17 8.51 -8.69 -8.31
N LEU A 18 7.53 -8.23 -7.54
CA LEU A 18 6.11 -8.41 -7.83
C LEU A 18 5.69 -7.34 -8.86
N SER A 19 5.33 -7.75 -10.08
CA SER A 19 4.76 -6.82 -11.08
C SER A 19 3.24 -6.66 -10.92
N LYS A 20 2.57 -7.73 -10.45
CA LYS A 20 1.13 -7.78 -10.26
C LYS A 20 0.76 -8.89 -9.27
N VAL A 21 -0.20 -8.62 -8.39
CA VAL A 21 -0.82 -9.60 -7.48
C VAL A 21 -2.33 -9.45 -7.58
N GLY A 22 -3.01 -10.44 -8.17
CA GLY A 22 -4.45 -10.36 -8.42
C GLY A 22 -4.87 -9.13 -9.23
N ASN A 23 -5.64 -8.23 -8.61
CA ASN A 23 -6.08 -6.97 -9.22
C ASN A 23 -5.20 -5.77 -8.86
N TRP A 24 -4.01 -5.99 -8.33
CA TRP A 24 -3.08 -4.93 -7.96
C TRP A 24 -1.85 -4.98 -8.83
N VAL A 25 -1.49 -3.85 -9.42
CA VAL A 25 -0.25 -3.67 -10.19
C VAL A 25 0.73 -2.88 -9.33
N ILE A 26 1.98 -3.31 -9.30
CA ILE A 26 3.03 -2.70 -8.49
C ILE A 26 4.05 -2.06 -9.43
N THR A 27 4.29 -0.76 -9.27
CA THR A 27 5.17 0.02 -10.15
C THR A 27 6.08 0.93 -9.35
N PHE A 28 7.28 1.17 -9.87
CA PHE A 28 8.19 2.20 -9.35
C PHE A 28 7.61 3.59 -9.59
N LEU A 29 7.63 4.46 -8.57
CA LEU A 29 7.22 5.85 -8.72
C LEU A 29 8.29 6.72 -9.39
N SER A 30 9.55 6.31 -9.28
CA SER A 30 10.70 6.95 -9.88
C SER A 30 11.71 5.90 -10.35
N PRO A 31 12.58 6.22 -11.33
CA PRO A 31 13.62 5.31 -11.78
C PRO A 31 14.52 4.90 -10.59
N LYS A 32 14.88 3.61 -10.50
CA LYS A 32 15.68 3.04 -9.39
C LYS A 32 17.00 3.75 -9.15
N ASP A 33 17.58 4.34 -10.20
CA ASP A 33 18.90 4.97 -10.17
C ASP A 33 18.87 6.44 -9.72
N GLN A 34 17.68 6.98 -9.39
CA GLN A 34 17.48 8.40 -9.09
C GLN A 34 17.10 8.68 -7.62
N GLU A 35 16.73 7.67 -6.83
CA GLU A 35 16.31 7.83 -5.44
C GLU A 35 17.25 7.11 -4.48
N SER A 36 17.52 7.73 -3.33
CA SER A 36 18.21 7.07 -2.22
C SER A 36 17.36 5.98 -1.56
N GLN A 37 16.02 6.06 -1.69
CA GLN A 37 15.07 5.08 -1.16
C GLN A 37 13.97 4.80 -2.18
N ILE A 38 13.77 3.53 -2.51
CA ILE A 38 12.84 3.12 -3.56
C ILE A 38 11.40 3.31 -3.11
N GLN A 39 10.57 3.93 -3.97
CA GLN A 39 9.14 4.04 -3.75
C GLN A 39 8.36 3.24 -4.80
N LEU A 40 7.31 2.55 -4.33
CA LEU A 40 6.40 1.79 -5.16
C LEU A 40 4.97 2.30 -4.98
N ALA A 41 4.21 2.26 -6.07
CA ALA A 41 2.77 2.41 -6.08
C ALA A 41 2.13 1.03 -6.28
N ILE A 42 1.24 0.65 -5.37
CA ILE A 42 0.39 -0.54 -5.49
C ILE A 42 -1.00 -0.06 -5.91
N THR A 43 -1.33 -0.22 -7.18
CA THR A 43 -2.52 0.38 -7.82
C THR A 43 -3.56 -0.68 -8.15
N ASN A 44 -4.81 -0.43 -7.75
CA ASN A 44 -5.90 -1.35 -8.07
C ASN A 44 -6.37 -1.15 -9.52
N VAL A 45 -6.37 -2.23 -10.30
CA VAL A 45 -6.82 -2.23 -11.69
C VAL A 45 -8.35 -2.33 -11.81
N LEU A 46 -9.02 -2.88 -10.79
CA LEU A 46 -10.49 -2.98 -10.72
C LEU A 46 -11.02 -2.20 -9.51
N PRO A 47 -11.79 -1.12 -9.71
CA PRO A 47 -12.31 -0.33 -8.60
C PRO A 47 -13.20 -1.18 -7.67
N ARG A 48 -12.63 -1.65 -6.56
CA ARG A 48 -13.35 -2.43 -5.54
C ARG A 48 -13.74 -1.53 -4.38
N GLN A 49 -15.01 -1.18 -4.32
CA GLN A 49 -15.59 -0.36 -3.26
C GLN A 49 -15.22 -0.87 -1.85
N ILE A 50 -14.73 0.03 -0.99
CA ILE A 50 -14.65 -0.17 0.47
C ILE A 50 -15.95 0.27 1.13
N SER A 51 -16.57 1.32 0.59
CA SER A 51 -17.91 1.75 0.95
C SER A 51 -18.71 1.99 -0.34
N ALA A 52 -19.99 2.33 -0.21
CA ALA A 52 -20.87 2.61 -1.36
C ALA A 52 -20.30 3.67 -2.35
N HIS A 53 -19.39 4.54 -1.89
CA HIS A 53 -18.81 5.63 -2.70
C HIS A 53 -17.28 5.65 -2.74
N LEU A 54 -16.57 5.05 -1.77
CA LEU A 54 -15.11 5.05 -1.72
C LEU A 54 -14.49 3.83 -2.39
N GLN A 55 -13.58 4.07 -3.31
CA GLN A 55 -12.87 3.05 -4.08
C GLN A 55 -11.36 3.22 -3.91
N PRO A 56 -10.63 2.22 -3.37
CA PRO A 56 -9.18 2.25 -3.30
C PRO A 56 -8.59 2.33 -4.70
N ARG A 57 -7.62 3.22 -4.85
CA ARG A 57 -6.91 3.44 -6.11
C ARG A 57 -5.47 3.01 -5.97
N ARG A 58 -4.78 3.53 -4.96
CA ARG A 58 -3.34 3.37 -4.83
C ARG A 58 -2.90 3.39 -3.38
N ILE A 59 -1.90 2.58 -3.06
CA ILE A 59 -1.11 2.70 -1.84
C ILE A 59 0.32 3.00 -2.27
N VAL A 60 0.91 4.04 -1.69
CA VAL A 60 2.31 4.39 -1.90
C VAL A 60 3.12 3.86 -0.73
N ILE A 61 4.14 3.05 -1.04
CA ILE A 61 5.07 2.50 -0.06
C ILE A 61 6.51 2.86 -0.39
N GLN A 62 7.35 2.91 0.64
CA GLN A 62 8.77 3.21 0.53
C GLN A 62 9.61 2.15 1.22
N GLN A 63 10.71 1.77 0.58
CA GLN A 63 11.66 0.82 1.13
C GLN A 63 12.30 1.38 2.40
N SER A 64 12.28 0.60 3.48
CA SER A 64 13.04 0.93 4.70
C SER A 64 14.48 0.41 4.61
N THR A 65 15.23 0.53 5.70
CA THR A 65 16.56 -0.11 5.82
C THR A 65 16.47 -1.63 5.90
N ASP A 66 15.35 -2.17 6.37
CA ASP A 66 15.03 -3.59 6.29
C ASP A 66 14.35 -3.89 4.94
N ALA A 67 14.89 -4.84 4.19
CA ALA A 67 14.39 -5.21 2.87
C ALA A 67 12.95 -5.76 2.88
N GLN A 68 12.50 -6.29 4.03
CA GLN A 68 11.16 -6.84 4.20
C GLN A 68 10.13 -5.78 4.62
N LEU A 69 10.58 -4.67 5.23
CA LEU A 69 9.69 -3.64 5.75
C LEU A 69 9.57 -2.46 4.78
N TRP A 70 8.33 -2.17 4.40
CA TRP A 70 8.00 -1.09 3.48
C TRP A 70 7.03 -0.11 4.14
N GLN A 71 7.49 1.11 4.39
CA GLN A 71 6.69 2.14 5.04
C GLN A 71 5.53 2.56 4.13
N ILE A 72 4.32 2.64 4.69
CA ILE A 72 3.15 3.19 4.01
C ILE A 72 3.21 4.70 4.14
N LEU A 73 3.29 5.38 3.00
CA LEU A 73 3.37 6.85 2.95
C LEU A 73 2.01 7.51 2.75
N GLN A 74 1.19 6.93 1.88
CA GLN A 74 -0.08 7.52 1.47
C GLN A 74 -1.02 6.46 0.92
N ILE A 75 -2.31 6.62 1.20
CA ILE A 75 -3.38 5.80 0.66
C ILE A 75 -4.34 6.70 -0.11
N GLU A 76 -4.63 6.35 -1.35
CA GLU A 76 -5.50 7.13 -2.23
C GLU A 76 -6.76 6.35 -2.56
N CYS A 77 -7.90 7.00 -2.36
CA CYS A 77 -9.19 6.52 -2.77
C CYS A 77 -9.89 7.53 -3.69
N PHE A 78 -10.70 7.02 -4.59
CA PHE A 78 -11.65 7.83 -5.35
C PHE A 78 -13.00 7.84 -4.64
N ASP A 79 -13.55 9.03 -4.40
CA ASP A 79 -14.90 9.22 -3.87
C ASP A 79 -15.85 9.60 -5.00
N SER A 80 -16.80 8.71 -5.30
CA SER A 80 -17.80 8.95 -6.34
C SER A 80 -18.90 9.94 -5.96
N GLN A 81 -19.06 10.29 -4.68
CA GLN A 81 -20.04 11.32 -4.25
C GLN A 81 -19.54 12.72 -4.57
N THR A 82 -18.28 12.99 -4.26
CA THR A 82 -17.64 14.28 -4.51
C THR A 82 -16.92 14.34 -5.86
N ASN A 83 -16.73 13.19 -6.51
CA ASN A 83 -15.99 13.01 -7.76
C ASN A 83 -14.53 13.50 -7.63
N GLN A 84 -13.88 13.14 -6.52
CA GLN A 84 -12.54 13.58 -6.16
C GLN A 84 -11.66 12.41 -5.70
N GLU A 85 -10.35 12.61 -5.81
CA GLU A 85 -9.37 11.75 -5.15
C GLU A 85 -9.13 12.27 -3.73
N LEU A 86 -9.27 11.38 -2.77
CA LEU A 86 -9.03 11.62 -1.35
C LEU A 86 -7.76 10.87 -0.94
N SER A 87 -6.94 11.52 -0.12
CA SER A 87 -5.77 10.91 0.49
C SER A 87 -6.04 10.65 1.96
N PHE A 88 -5.65 9.47 2.41
CA PHE A 88 -5.75 9.01 3.79
C PHE A 88 -4.37 8.62 4.29
N GLN A 89 -4.16 8.85 5.58
CA GLN A 89 -3.02 8.35 6.32
C GLN A 89 -3.26 6.90 6.74
N PRO A 90 -2.18 6.13 7.02
CA PRO A 90 -2.32 4.75 7.46
C PRO A 90 -3.04 4.60 8.81
N ASP A 91 -3.06 5.62 9.67
CA ASP A 91 -3.75 5.62 10.96
C ASP A 91 -5.24 5.94 10.87
N ASP A 92 -5.70 6.51 9.74
CA ASP A 92 -7.12 6.75 9.49
C ASP A 92 -7.90 5.43 9.43
N ASP A 93 -9.15 5.41 9.93
CA ASP A 93 -10.04 4.25 9.86
C ASP A 93 -10.19 3.72 8.42
N ILE A 94 -10.31 4.63 7.46
CA ILE A 94 -10.39 4.29 6.02
C ILE A 94 -9.05 3.73 5.54
N GLY A 95 -7.94 4.34 5.95
CA GLY A 95 -6.59 3.85 5.63
C GLY A 95 -6.38 2.42 6.12
N GLN A 96 -6.69 2.15 7.38
CA GLN A 96 -6.65 0.80 7.97
C GLN A 96 -7.54 -0.18 7.21
N ALA A 97 -8.77 0.21 6.86
CA ALA A 97 -9.66 -0.66 6.07
C ALA A 97 -9.09 -1.00 4.69
N VAL A 98 -8.44 -0.04 4.02
CA VAL A 98 -7.73 -0.28 2.74
C VAL A 98 -6.57 -1.25 2.94
N ILE A 99 -5.74 -1.03 3.96
CA ILE A 99 -4.58 -1.86 4.29
C ILE A 99 -5.00 -3.31 4.56
N GLN A 100 -6.00 -3.51 5.40
CA GLN A 100 -6.50 -4.86 5.70
C GLN A 100 -7.05 -5.55 4.46
N LYS A 101 -7.75 -4.80 3.58
CA LYS A 101 -8.27 -5.34 2.32
C LYS A 101 -7.16 -5.76 1.37
N ILE A 102 -6.10 -4.98 1.23
CA ILE A 102 -4.98 -5.37 0.35
C ILE A 102 -4.26 -6.60 0.89
N ILE A 103 -4.03 -6.68 2.21
CA ILE A 103 -3.42 -7.86 2.86
C ILE A 103 -4.25 -9.12 2.57
N GLN A 104 -5.57 -9.06 2.79
CA GLN A 104 -6.49 -10.16 2.50
C GLN A 104 -6.58 -10.52 1.00
N GLU A 105 -6.35 -9.56 0.10
CA GLU A 105 -6.34 -9.84 -1.33
C GLU A 105 -5.03 -10.45 -1.80
N PHE A 106 -3.90 -10.10 -1.18
CA PHE A 106 -2.59 -10.65 -1.49
C PHE A 106 -2.43 -12.09 -0.95
N ASP A 107 -2.97 -12.37 0.24
CA ASP A 107 -3.00 -13.70 0.86
C ASP A 107 -3.64 -14.76 -0.07
N LYS A 108 -4.62 -14.38 -0.90
CA LYS A 108 -5.26 -15.27 -1.90
C LYS A 108 -4.34 -15.75 -3.02
N TYR A 109 -3.15 -15.14 -3.14
CA TYR A 109 -2.15 -15.45 -4.15
C TYR A 109 -0.83 -15.88 -3.50
N ASP A 110 -0.89 -16.35 -2.26
CA ASP A 110 0.27 -16.80 -1.47
C ASP A 110 1.32 -15.71 -1.23
N VAL A 111 0.93 -14.43 -1.33
CA VAL A 111 1.79 -13.29 -0.99
C VAL A 111 1.46 -12.84 0.43
N ASN A 112 2.28 -13.24 1.39
CA ASN A 112 2.01 -12.97 2.80
C ASN A 112 2.53 -11.57 3.18
N ILE A 113 1.61 -10.75 3.68
CA ILE A 113 1.92 -9.41 4.17
C ILE A 113 1.39 -9.25 5.59
N GLN A 114 2.21 -8.70 6.47
CA GLN A 114 1.78 -8.28 7.81
C GLN A 114 1.82 -6.76 7.94
N LEU A 115 0.85 -6.20 8.65
CA LEU A 115 0.90 -4.81 9.07
C LEU A 115 1.72 -4.69 10.34
N VAL A 116 2.79 -3.90 10.29
CA VAL A 116 3.64 -3.58 11.44
C VAL A 116 3.48 -2.09 11.75
N GLU A 117 3.29 -1.78 13.02
CA GLU A 117 3.30 -0.42 13.53
C GLU A 117 4.61 -0.19 14.29
N ASP A 118 5.36 0.85 13.93
CA ASP A 118 6.49 1.31 14.71
C ASP A 118 6.08 2.56 15.51
N GLN A 119 6.26 2.47 16.83
CA GLN A 119 6.06 3.56 17.77
C GLN A 119 7.42 4.14 18.14
N THR A 120 8.08 4.80 17.19
CA THR A 120 9.29 5.56 17.49
C THR A 120 8.89 6.94 18.05
N VAL A 121 9.08 7.09 19.37
CA VAL A 121 8.89 8.32 20.18
C VAL A 121 9.94 9.37 19.85
#